data_AF-A0A961YRU1-F1
#
_entry.id   AF-A0A961YRU1-F1
#
_cell.length_a   1.000
_cell.length_b   1.000
_cell.length_c   1.000
_cell.angle_alpha   90.00
_cell.angle_beta   90.00
_cell.angle_gamma   90.00
#
_symmetry.space_group_name_H-M   'P 1'
#
loop_
_entity.id
_entity.type
_entity.pdbx_description
1 polymer ?
#
loop_
_entity_poly.entity_id
_entity_poly.type
_entity_poly.pdbx_seq_one_letter_code
_entity_poly.pdbx_strand_id
1 'polypeptide(L)'
;MRRFLIYFVLIPLAVVAIALAVANRHAVVLSFDPFNVASPALSITVPLFVLLFATLVIGVVVGGAAVWFRQGRWRRQARHEKGEVDRLRREVERRKEIPALPTRDAA
;
A
#
# COMPACT_ATOMS: atom_id res chain seq x y z
N MET A 1 -5.76 -3.05 20.48
CA MET A 1 -6.56 -1.91 19.97
C MET A 1 -6.71 -1.90 18.45
N ARG A 2 -5.64 -1.91 17.65
CA ARG A 2 -5.72 -1.87 16.16
C ARG A 2 -6.67 -2.90 15.52
N ARG A 3 -6.71 -4.14 16.01
CA ARG A 3 -7.64 -5.17 15.49
C ARG A 3 -9.11 -4.85 15.76
N PHE A 4 -9.40 -4.24 16.90
CA PHE A 4 -10.76 -3.84 17.28
C PHE A 4 -11.28 -2.76 16.34
N LEU A 5 -10.45 -1.74 16.05
CA LEU A 5 -10.78 -0.68 15.11
C LEU A 5 -10.98 -1.22 13.68
N ILE A 6 -10.14 -2.19 13.27
CA ILE A 6 -10.31 -2.88 12.00
C ILE A 6 -11.66 -3.58 11.95
N TYR A 7 -12.01 -4.42 12.93
CA TYR A 7 -13.31 -5.11 12.92
C TYR A 7 -14.50 -4.15 12.98
N PHE A 8 -14.38 -3.07 13.76
CA PHE A 8 -15.41 -2.04 13.85
C PHE A 8 -15.70 -1.35 12.51
N VAL A 9 -14.70 -1.23 11.62
CA VAL A 9 -14.88 -0.70 10.26
C VAL A 9 -15.26 -1.80 9.27
N LEU A 10 -14.62 -2.96 9.35
CA LEU A 10 -14.77 -4.05 8.37
C LEU A 10 -16.16 -4.69 8.45
N ILE A 11 -16.71 -4.86 9.65
CA ILE A 11 -17.99 -5.55 9.85
C ILE A 11 -19.15 -4.72 9.25
N PRO A 12 -19.34 -3.42 9.58
CA PRO A 12 -20.36 -2.62 8.93
C PRO A 12 -20.17 -2.51 7.42
N LEU A 13 -18.93 -2.36 6.96
CA LEU A 13 -18.60 -2.34 5.55
C LEU A 13 -19.05 -3.64 4.85
N ALA A 14 -18.78 -4.80 5.46
CA ALA A 14 -19.21 -6.10 4.95
C ALA A 14 -20.73 -6.21 4.92
N VAL A 15 -21.44 -5.74 5.96
CA VAL A 15 -22.91 -5.73 6.00
C VAL A 15 -23.48 -4.91 4.84
N VAL A 16 -22.98 -3.68 4.62
CA VAL A 16 -23.40 -2.83 3.50
C VAL A 16 -23.13 -3.52 2.17
N ALA A 17 -21.97 -4.14 2.03
CA ALA A 17 -21.58 -4.81 0.80
C ALA A 17 -22.48 -6.05 0.51
N ILE A 18 -22.83 -6.82 1.53
CA ILE A 18 -23.79 -7.94 1.43
C ILE A 18 -25.19 -7.41 1.10
N ALA A 19 -25.64 -6.34 1.76
CA ALA A 19 -26.95 -5.75 1.50
C ALA A 19 -27.06 -5.25 0.04
N LEU A 20 -26.02 -4.57 -0.46
CA LEU A 20 -25.92 -4.19 -1.85
C LEU A 20 -25.93 -5.40 -2.78
N ALA A 21 -25.27 -6.51 -2.39
CA ALA A 21 -25.26 -7.72 -3.20
C ALA A 21 -26.63 -8.39 -3.32
N VAL A 22 -27.35 -8.51 -2.20
CA VAL A 22 -28.68 -9.11 -2.15
C VAL A 22 -29.69 -8.23 -2.90
N ALA A 23 -29.63 -6.91 -2.70
CA ALA A 23 -30.51 -5.96 -3.39
C ALA A 23 -30.24 -5.92 -4.90
N ASN A 24 -28.98 -6.07 -5.32
CA ASN A 24 -28.55 -6.04 -6.72
C ASN A 24 -28.16 -7.43 -7.23
N ARG A 25 -28.97 -8.46 -6.90
CA ARG A 25 -28.80 -9.82 -7.41
C ARG A 25 -29.20 -10.00 -8.87
N HIS A 26 -29.69 -8.94 -9.51
CA HIS A 26 -30.11 -8.95 -10.90
C HIS A 26 -28.95 -9.30 -11.83
N ALA A 27 -29.22 -10.18 -12.78
CA ALA A 27 -28.28 -10.62 -13.77
C ALA A 27 -28.11 -9.54 -14.84
N VAL A 28 -26.87 -9.09 -15.04
CA VAL A 28 -26.51 -8.08 -16.05
C VAL A 28 -25.60 -8.73 -17.07
N VAL A 29 -25.85 -8.45 -18.34
CA VAL A 29 -24.99 -8.91 -19.44
C VAL A 29 -23.77 -8.00 -19.49
N LEU A 30 -22.61 -8.56 -19.18
CA LEU A 30 -21.31 -7.92 -19.36
C LEU A 30 -20.81 -8.27 -20.76
N SER A 31 -20.78 -7.29 -21.66
CA SER A 31 -20.16 -7.43 -22.98
C SER A 31 -18.74 -6.89 -22.95
N PHE A 32 -17.80 -7.65 -23.53
CA PHE A 32 -16.44 -7.18 -23.80
C PHE A 32 -16.23 -6.80 -25.27
N ASP A 33 -17.29 -6.80 -26.08
CA ASP A 33 -17.26 -6.38 -27.48
C ASP A 33 -17.73 -4.92 -27.60
N PRO A 34 -16.84 -3.97 -27.95
CA PRO A 34 -17.19 -2.57 -28.10
C PRO A 34 -17.76 -2.22 -29.48
N PHE A 35 -17.81 -3.16 -30.43
CA PHE A 35 -18.15 -2.90 -31.83
C PHE A 35 -19.50 -3.49 -32.27
N ASN A 36 -19.97 -4.56 -31.64
CA ASN A 36 -21.26 -5.17 -31.96
C ASN A 36 -22.22 -5.20 -30.77
N VAL A 37 -23.16 -4.25 -30.74
CA VAL A 37 -24.18 -4.14 -29.68
C VAL A 37 -25.36 -5.11 -29.87
N ALA A 38 -25.58 -5.62 -31.08
CA ALA A 38 -26.74 -6.44 -31.42
C ALA A 38 -26.51 -7.94 -31.13
N SER A 39 -25.29 -8.44 -31.39
CA SER A 39 -24.82 -9.77 -30.99
C SER A 39 -23.39 -9.64 -30.49
N PRO A 40 -23.19 -9.21 -29.23
CA PRO A 40 -21.85 -9.03 -28.69
C PRO A 40 -21.17 -10.39 -28.54
N ALA A 41 -20.06 -10.58 -29.24
CA ALA A 41 -19.18 -11.72 -28.99
C ALA A 41 -18.59 -11.59 -27.57
N LEU A 42 -18.35 -12.71 -26.87
CA LEU A 42 -17.76 -12.69 -25.51
C LEU A 42 -18.60 -11.93 -24.46
N SER A 43 -19.92 -12.12 -24.48
CA SER A 43 -20.81 -11.63 -23.42
C SER A 43 -20.99 -12.68 -22.32
N ILE A 44 -20.94 -12.25 -21.06
CA ILE A 44 -21.17 -13.10 -19.89
C ILE A 44 -22.24 -12.46 -19.02
N THR A 45 -23.27 -13.23 -18.69
CA THR A 45 -24.30 -12.81 -17.76
C THR A 45 -23.84 -13.07 -16.33
N VAL A 46 -23.66 -12.01 -15.56
CA VAL A 46 -23.22 -12.09 -14.15
C VAL A 46 -24.09 -11.17 -13.27
N PRO A 47 -24.32 -11.53 -12.00
CA PRO A 47 -24.96 -10.61 -11.07
C PRO A 47 -24.11 -9.35 -10.86
N LEU A 48 -24.76 -8.18 -10.77
CA LEU A 48 -24.07 -6.88 -10.67
C LEU A 48 -23.09 -6.82 -9.48
N PHE A 49 -23.43 -7.46 -8.37
CA PHE A 49 -22.56 -7.46 -7.19
C PHE A 49 -21.21 -8.12 -7.44
N VAL A 50 -21.15 -9.16 -8.30
CA VAL A 50 -19.90 -9.85 -8.64
C VAL A 50 -18.93 -8.87 -9.31
N LEU A 51 -19.44 -8.04 -10.22
CA LEU A 51 -18.66 -7.00 -10.89
C LEU A 51 -18.12 -5.97 -9.91
N LEU A 52 -18.96 -5.49 -8.99
CA LEU A 52 -18.58 -4.49 -7.98
C LEU A 52 -17.47 -5.02 -7.06
N PHE A 53 -17.62 -6.24 -6.55
CA PHE A 53 -16.57 -6.82 -5.69
C PHE A 53 -15.30 -7.13 -6.47
N ALA A 54 -15.40 -7.64 -7.70
CA ALA A 54 -14.24 -7.91 -8.53
C ALA A 54 -13.42 -6.62 -8.78
N THR A 55 -14.09 -5.54 -9.18
CA THR A 55 -13.42 -4.24 -9.38
C THR A 55 -12.85 -3.67 -8.09
N LEU A 56 -13.55 -3.80 -6.95
CA LEU A 56 -13.02 -3.39 -5.64
C LEU A 56 -11.74 -4.16 -5.29
N VAL A 57 -11.74 -5.48 -5.42
CA VAL A 57 -10.58 -6.34 -5.14
C VAL A 57 -9.41 -5.98 -6.05
N ILE A 58 -9.67 -5.83 -7.36
CA ILE A 58 -8.65 -5.40 -8.32
C ILE A 58 -8.06 -4.05 -7.90
N GLY A 59 -8.91 -3.07 -7.54
CA GLY A 59 -8.47 -1.77 -7.07
C GLY A 59 -7.58 -1.84 -5.82
N VAL A 60 -7.94 -2.67 -4.85
CA VAL A 60 -7.14 -2.89 -3.63
C VAL A 60 -5.80 -3.54 -3.95
N VAL A 61 -5.77 -4.54 -4.84
CA VAL A 61 -4.53 -5.21 -5.26
C VAL A 61 -3.61 -4.25 -5.99
N VAL A 62 -4.14 -3.50 -6.96
CA VAL A 62 -3.38 -2.50 -7.73
C VAL A 62 -2.87 -1.39 -6.81
N GLY A 63 -3.72 -0.85 -5.93
CA GLY A 63 -3.32 0.17 -4.96
C GLY A 63 -2.28 -0.34 -3.98
N GLY A 64 -2.45 -1.55 -3.46
CA GLY A 64 -1.47 -2.22 -2.59
C GLY A 64 -0.13 -2.44 -3.28
N ALA A 65 -0.16 -2.91 -4.54
CA ALA A 65 1.04 -3.07 -5.36
C ALA A 65 1.74 -1.72 -5.59
N ALA A 66 1.00 -0.67 -5.94
CA ALA A 66 1.54 0.67 -6.12
C ALA A 66 2.22 1.21 -4.85
N VAL A 67 1.59 1.03 -3.68
CA VAL A 67 2.17 1.39 -2.38
C VAL A 67 3.43 0.57 -2.09
N TRP A 68 3.42 -0.74 -2.39
CA TRP A 68 4.58 -1.61 -2.23
C TRP A 68 5.74 -1.17 -3.11
N PHE A 69 5.52 -0.85 -4.40
CA PHE A 69 6.56 -0.35 -5.29
C PHE A 69 7.11 1.01 -4.81
N ARG A 70 6.25 1.87 -4.24
CA ARG A 70 6.67 3.17 -3.69
C ARG A 70 7.49 3.03 -2.40
N GLN A 71 7.02 2.22 -1.45
CA GLN A 71 7.71 1.99 -0.17
C GLN A 71 8.93 1.06 -0.32
N GLY A 72 8.93 0.17 -1.31
CA GLY A 72 10.01 -0.78 -1.56
C GLY A 72 11.34 -0.11 -1.89
N ARG A 73 11.31 1.02 -2.62
CA ARG A 73 12.51 1.83 -2.89
C ARG A 73 13.12 2.41 -1.61
N TRP A 74 12.30 2.81 -0.64
CA TRP A 74 12.75 3.41 0.62
C TRP A 74 13.42 2.42 1.58
N ARG A 75 13.13 1.12 1.47
CA ARG A 75 13.76 0.08 2.31
C ARG A 75 15.26 -0.09 2.04
N ARG A 76 15.76 0.31 0.86
CA ARG A 76 17.21 0.38 0.57
C ARG A 76 17.84 1.63 1.18
N GLN A 77 17.23 2.80 1.02
CA GLN A 77 17.74 4.06 1.60
C GLN A 77 17.92 3.97 3.13
N ALA A 78 16.94 3.42 3.84
CA ALA A 78 16.99 3.32 5.31
C ALA A 78 18.13 2.44 5.84
N ARG A 79 18.68 1.51 5.04
CA ARG A 79 19.87 0.72 5.43
C ARG A 79 21.17 1.50 5.22
N HIS A 80 21.24 2.32 4.18
CA HIS A 80 22.41 3.16 3.91
C HIS A 80 22.51 4.31 4.93
N GLU A 81 21.40 4.97 5.27
CA GLU A 81 21.37 6.04 6.27
C GLU A 81 21.80 5.56 7.67
N LYS A 82 21.39 4.36 8.09
CA LYS A 82 21.84 3.79 9.37
C LYS A 82 23.36 3.60 9.43
N GLY A 83 23.96 3.18 8.32
CA GLY A 83 25.41 3.00 8.23
C GLY A 83 26.18 4.33 8.34
N GLU A 84 25.67 5.39 7.72
CA GLU A 84 26.28 6.72 7.79
C GLU A 84 26.13 7.36 9.18
N VAL A 85 24.96 7.20 9.83
CA VAL A 85 24.76 7.70 11.20
C VAL A 85 25.71 7.02 12.20
N ASP A 86 25.91 5.70 12.09
CA ASP A 86 26.85 4.99 12.96
C ASP A 86 28.31 5.33 12.65
N ARG A 87 28.65 5.66 11.39
CA ARG A 87 29.99 6.14 11.03
C ARG A 87 30.24 7.52 11.61
N LEU A 88 29.30 8.45 11.43
CA LEU A 88 29.38 9.81 11.95
C LEU A 88 29.41 9.84 13.49
N ARG A 89 28.61 9.01 14.17
CA ARG A 89 28.68 8.85 15.63
C ARG A 89 30.07 8.43 16.08
N ARG A 90 30.67 7.43 15.44
CA ARG A 90 32.03 6.97 15.77
C ARG A 90 33.10 8.01 15.51
N GLU A 91 32.96 8.84 14.48
CA GLU A 91 33.87 9.96 14.22
C GLU A 91 33.75 11.07 15.28
N VAL A 92 32.53 11.36 15.75
CA VAL A 92 32.29 12.31 16.85
C VAL A 92 32.86 11.80 18.18
N GLU A 93 32.64 10.53 18.52
CA GLU A 93 33.20 9.90 19.73
C GLU A 93 34.74 9.96 19.71
N ARG A 94 35.35 9.59 18.57
CA ARG A 94 36.80 9.62 18.39
C ARG A 94 37.40 11.03 18.49
N ARG A 95 36.67 12.06 18.03
CA ARG A 95 37.10 13.46 18.19
C ARG A 95 36.98 13.97 19.63
N LYS A 96 36.04 13.44 20.42
CA LYS A 96 35.92 13.76 21.85
C LYS A 96 36.98 13.05 22.70
N GLU A 97 37.41 11.87 22.29
CA GLU A 97 38.46 11.10 22.97
C GLU A 97 39.88 11.61 22.71
N ILE A 98 40.12 12.36 21.63
CA ILE A 98 41.39 13.09 21.44
C ILE A 98 41.33 14.33 22.35
N PRO A 99 42.03 14.35 23.50
CA PRO A 99 42.05 15.53 24.35
C PRO A 99 42.66 16.67 23.54
N ALA A 100 42.03 17.84 23.58
CA ALA A 100 42.56 19.06 22.97
C ALA A 100 44.04 19.17 23.31
N LEU A 101 44.91 18.99 22.30
CA LEU A 101 46.34 19.11 22.47
C LEU A 101 46.61 20.48 23.10
N PRO A 102 47.42 20.55 24.17
CA PRO A 102 47.64 21.78 24.90
C PRO A 102 48.13 22.83 23.93
N THR A 103 47.40 23.96 23.88
CA THR A 103 47.78 25.15 23.13
C THR A 103 49.25 25.41 23.40
N ARG A 104 50.06 25.32 22.34
CA ARG A 104 51.50 25.58 22.36
C ARG A 104 51.70 27.09 22.49
N ASP A 105 51.29 27.64 23.62
CA ASP A 105 51.57 29.01 24.06
C ASP A 105 52.64 28.91 25.16
N ALA A 106 53.87 28.56 24.77
CA ALA A 106 55.08 28.81 25.55
C ALA A 106 56.31 28.41 24.72
N ALA A 107 56.83 29.34 23.93
CA ALA A 107 58.26 29.51 23.63
C ALA A 107 58.47 30.81 22.85
#